data_AF-A0A5K8ABM9-F1
#
_entry.id   AF-A0A5K8ABM9-F1
#
_cell.length_a   1.000
_cell.length_b   1.000
_cell.length_c   1.000
_cell.angle_alpha   90.00
_cell.angle_beta   90.00
_cell.angle_gamma   90.00
#
_symmetry.space_group_name_H-M   'P 1'
#
loop_
_entity.id
_entity.type
_entity.pdbx_description
1 polymer ?
#
loop_
_entity_poly.entity_id
_entity_poly.type
_entity_poly.pdbx_seq_one_letter_code
_entity_poly.pdbx_strand_id
1 'polypeptide(L)'
;MSYYYRGYRRGRYWGAYHVSKRRHLTNLFGGIDQDIERAFFALSSSELEALFMVYGRQYGKSAEAYARRTYPQWKSGAVKLSGQTAERLLELLPPRLSKEQRYELIRKLRKHYLKRTNEYVATPPETWRQRVIPAVEKVIRASRDFKLPQELYEKATWLTDGDTQAVHRILHSIEEEEARQRTAYLDAEFKRIEVFVANIKTTDSASHTISIPQGDIHVTIQKEKTTLLQSIFGSRGTTMSGNSHELVSREELQKALVLQQSRGNLLKLTLDDLSENQKIELREKILEEQIGLDVSQAKADQRFHNSTRDMASTIQAVRSLEQSSKSDYEVRSTFETASGNTDITVKKNNNTVIIVIAIVVGIILFLLLSK
;
A
#
# COMPACT_ATOMS: atom_id res chain seq x y z
N MET A 1 50.64 11.67 -47.64
CA MET A 1 49.18 11.81 -47.76
C MET A 1 48.54 11.21 -46.52
N SER A 2 47.94 12.05 -45.68
CA SER A 2 47.52 11.73 -44.32
C SER A 2 46.14 11.05 -44.31
N TYR A 3 46.06 9.90 -43.64
CA TYR A 3 44.84 9.12 -43.50
C TYR A 3 43.88 9.76 -42.49
N TYR A 4 42.69 10.14 -42.95
CA TYR A 4 41.58 10.55 -42.10
C TYR A 4 40.98 9.33 -41.37
N TYR A 5 41.49 9.02 -40.18
CA TYR A 5 40.83 8.13 -39.22
C TYR A 5 40.62 8.85 -37.87
N ARG A 6 39.64 9.75 -37.81
CA ARG A 6 39.16 10.35 -36.56
C ARG A 6 37.64 10.58 -36.61
N GLY A 7 36.87 9.55 -36.26
CA GLY A 7 35.40 9.68 -36.18
C GLY A 7 34.69 8.68 -35.27
N TYR A 8 35.24 7.49 -35.05
CA TYR A 8 34.48 6.40 -34.43
C TYR A 8 34.48 6.35 -32.89
N ARG A 9 35.34 7.12 -32.19
CA ARG A 9 35.37 7.11 -30.71
C ARG A 9 34.38 8.06 -30.02
N ARG A 10 33.76 9.01 -30.73
CA ARG A 10 32.77 9.94 -30.13
C ARG A 10 31.35 9.37 -30.02
N GLY A 11 30.95 8.47 -30.93
CA GLY A 11 29.60 7.91 -30.97
C GLY A 11 29.25 6.99 -29.79
N ARG A 12 30.21 6.19 -29.31
CA ARG A 12 29.99 5.26 -28.19
C ARG A 12 29.76 5.98 -26.86
N TYR A 13 30.44 7.12 -26.66
CA TYR A 13 30.29 7.96 -25.46
C TYR A 13 28.97 8.73 -25.47
N TRP A 14 28.54 9.20 -26.65
CA TRP A 14 27.25 9.88 -26.82
C TRP A 14 26.05 8.97 -26.58
N GLY A 15 26.10 7.72 -27.08
CA GLY A 15 25.07 6.72 -26.79
C GLY A 15 24.95 6.43 -25.29
N ALA A 16 26.09 6.20 -24.62
CA ALA A 16 26.12 5.96 -23.18
C ALA A 16 25.57 7.14 -22.35
N TYR A 17 25.90 8.37 -22.75
CA TYR A 17 25.40 9.60 -22.10
C TYR A 17 23.87 9.73 -22.17
N HIS A 18 23.25 9.42 -23.31
CA HIS A 18 21.80 9.47 -23.44
C HIS A 18 21.09 8.37 -22.63
N VAL A 19 21.67 7.18 -22.58
CA VAL A 19 21.13 6.08 -21.77
C VAL A 19 21.20 6.43 -20.28
N SER A 20 22.32 6.97 -19.80
CA SER A 20 22.46 7.37 -18.39
C SER A 20 21.50 8.50 -18.04
N LYS A 21 21.37 9.52 -18.91
CA LYS A 21 20.43 10.62 -18.69
C LYS A 21 18.97 10.15 -18.66
N ARG A 22 18.57 9.23 -19.55
CA ARG A 22 17.23 8.65 -19.52
C ARG A 22 16.99 7.83 -18.25
N ARG A 23 17.95 7.01 -17.83
CA ARG A 23 17.85 6.23 -16.58
C ARG A 23 17.70 7.15 -15.35
N HIS A 24 18.48 8.22 -15.28
CA HIS A 24 18.36 9.20 -14.21
C HIS A 24 16.97 9.85 -14.20
N LEU A 25 16.47 10.27 -15.37
CA LEU A 25 15.12 10.82 -15.52
C LEU A 25 14.04 9.82 -15.07
N THR A 26 14.11 8.58 -15.53
CA THR A 26 13.19 7.50 -15.12
C THR A 26 13.21 7.28 -13.61
N ASN A 27 14.38 7.29 -12.99
CA ASN A 27 14.50 7.15 -11.54
C ASN A 27 13.93 8.35 -10.79
N LEU A 28 14.25 9.58 -11.22
CA LEU A 28 13.75 10.81 -10.62
C LEU A 28 12.22 10.91 -10.74
N PHE A 29 11.66 10.47 -11.85
CA PHE A 29 10.23 10.59 -12.11
C PHE A 29 9.46 9.29 -11.82
N GLY A 30 10.05 8.31 -11.14
CA GLY A 30 9.37 7.04 -10.82
C GLY A 30 8.80 6.32 -12.04
N GLY A 31 9.40 6.51 -13.22
CA GLY A 31 8.96 5.96 -14.49
C GLY A 31 7.78 6.67 -15.16
N ILE A 32 7.37 7.87 -14.72
CA ILE A 32 6.29 8.61 -15.42
C ILE A 32 6.74 9.14 -16.79
N ASP A 33 8.04 9.22 -17.06
CA ASP A 33 8.60 9.57 -18.37
C ASP A 33 8.11 8.63 -19.48
N GLN A 34 7.87 7.36 -19.15
CA GLN A 34 7.30 6.37 -20.06
C GLN A 34 5.80 6.59 -20.30
N ASP A 35 5.07 7.05 -19.29
CA ASP A 35 3.65 7.37 -19.42
C ASP A 35 3.45 8.61 -20.31
N ILE A 36 4.31 9.62 -20.14
CA ILE A 36 4.38 10.80 -21.00
C ILE A 36 4.72 10.42 -22.44
N GLU A 37 5.67 9.52 -22.65
CA GLU A 37 6.01 9.04 -23.99
C GLU A 37 4.82 8.34 -24.66
N ARG A 38 4.09 7.50 -23.91
CA ARG A 38 2.85 6.86 -24.39
C ARG A 38 1.78 7.89 -24.74
N ALA A 39 1.54 8.86 -23.86
CA ALA A 39 0.57 9.93 -24.10
C ALA A 39 0.96 10.77 -25.34
N PHE A 40 2.25 11.08 -25.50
CA PHE A 40 2.78 11.80 -26.65
C PHE A 40 2.51 11.09 -27.97
N PHE A 41 2.67 9.76 -28.02
CA PHE A 41 2.38 8.98 -29.23
C PHE A 41 0.89 8.77 -29.51
N ALA A 42 0.05 8.96 -28.49
CA ALA A 42 -1.41 8.89 -28.58
C ALA A 42 -2.07 10.21 -29.00
N LEU A 43 -1.33 11.33 -29.01
CA LEU A 43 -1.88 12.63 -29.45
C LEU A 43 -2.43 12.57 -30.88
N SER A 44 -3.55 13.26 -31.09
CA SER A 44 -4.08 13.54 -32.43
C SER A 44 -3.13 14.44 -33.23
N SER A 45 -3.29 14.47 -34.55
CA SER A 45 -2.44 15.30 -35.41
C SER A 45 -2.49 16.79 -35.06
N SER A 46 -3.65 17.31 -34.66
CA SER A 46 -3.83 18.71 -34.27
C SER A 46 -3.17 19.03 -32.93
N GLU A 47 -3.30 18.15 -31.93
CA GLU A 47 -2.65 18.30 -30.63
C GLU A 47 -1.13 18.20 -30.73
N LEU A 48 -0.65 17.27 -31.56
CA LEU A 48 0.76 17.08 -31.83
C LEU A 48 1.38 18.33 -32.49
N GLU A 49 0.67 18.92 -33.46
CA GLU A 49 1.05 20.17 -34.10
C GLU A 49 1.14 21.32 -33.08
N ALA A 50 0.12 21.47 -32.24
CA ALA A 50 0.10 22.47 -31.18
C ALA A 50 1.24 22.28 -30.17
N LEU A 51 1.55 21.04 -29.81
CA LEU A 51 2.68 20.71 -28.95
C LEU A 51 4.01 21.09 -29.60
N PHE A 52 4.24 20.76 -30.89
CA PHE A 52 5.47 21.13 -31.58
C PHE A 52 5.66 22.64 -31.70
N MET A 53 4.59 23.41 -31.91
CA MET A 53 4.67 24.87 -31.88
C MET A 53 5.13 25.41 -30.53
N VAL A 54 4.61 24.87 -29.41
CA VAL A 54 5.09 25.24 -28.07
C VAL A 54 6.54 24.78 -27.85
N TYR A 55 6.85 23.54 -28.25
CA TYR A 55 8.20 22.99 -28.17
C TYR A 55 9.23 23.87 -28.88
N GLY A 56 8.90 24.36 -30.08
CA GLY A 56 9.74 25.27 -30.84
C GLY A 56 9.88 26.66 -30.24
N ARG A 57 8.81 27.18 -29.63
CA ARG A 57 8.87 28.44 -28.89
C ARG A 57 9.79 28.36 -27.68
N GLN A 58 9.74 27.27 -26.92
CA GLN A 58 10.52 27.12 -25.68
C GLN A 58 11.97 26.65 -25.93
N TYR A 59 12.19 25.78 -26.92
CA TYR A 59 13.50 25.13 -27.14
C TYR A 59 14.15 25.46 -28.49
N GLY A 60 13.53 26.33 -29.30
CA GLY A 60 14.08 26.82 -30.56
C GLY A 60 13.58 26.07 -31.80
N LYS A 61 13.62 26.76 -32.95
CA LYS A 61 13.12 26.27 -34.24
C LYS A 61 13.83 25.03 -34.78
N SER A 62 15.14 24.91 -34.53
CA SER A 62 15.90 23.72 -34.90
C SER A 62 15.44 22.48 -34.13
N ALA A 63 15.12 22.63 -32.84
CA ALA A 63 14.64 21.55 -31.99
C ALA A 63 13.23 21.10 -32.43
N GLU A 64 12.36 22.04 -32.79
CA GLU A 64 11.05 21.78 -33.39
C GLU A 64 11.17 20.99 -34.70
N ALA A 65 11.96 21.49 -35.65
CA ALA A 65 12.15 20.84 -36.95
C ALA A 65 12.72 19.41 -36.79
N TYR A 66 13.67 19.23 -35.87
CA TYR A 66 14.19 17.91 -35.53
C TYR A 66 13.11 17.00 -34.95
N ALA A 67 12.31 17.49 -33.98
CA ALA A 67 11.26 16.70 -33.34
C ALA A 67 10.18 16.26 -34.35
N ARG A 68 9.73 17.18 -35.23
CA ARG A 68 8.78 16.88 -36.31
C ARG A 68 9.29 15.79 -37.25
N ARG A 69 10.53 15.93 -37.72
CA ARG A 69 11.14 14.98 -38.65
C ARG A 69 11.35 13.60 -38.01
N THR A 70 11.67 13.56 -36.72
CA THR A 70 12.05 12.31 -36.02
C THR A 70 10.83 11.61 -35.39
N TYR A 71 9.72 12.32 -35.18
CA TYR A 71 8.51 11.76 -34.56
C TYR A 71 8.04 10.43 -35.17
N PRO A 72 7.95 10.25 -36.51
CA PRO A 72 7.51 8.97 -37.07
C PRO A 72 8.42 7.81 -36.66
N GLN A 73 9.73 8.06 -36.56
CA GLN A 73 10.72 7.06 -36.15
C GLN A 73 10.66 6.75 -34.65
N TRP A 74 10.35 7.76 -33.82
CA TRP A 74 10.06 7.54 -32.40
C TRP A 74 8.81 6.70 -32.21
N LYS A 75 7.73 7.05 -32.92
CA LYS A 75 6.45 6.34 -32.84
C LYS A 75 6.54 4.89 -33.33
N SER A 76 7.34 4.62 -34.37
CA SER A 76 7.58 3.26 -34.86
C SER A 76 8.59 2.47 -34.02
N GLY A 77 9.24 3.10 -33.04
CA GLY A 77 10.31 2.50 -32.23
C GLY A 77 11.64 2.31 -32.99
N ALA A 78 11.76 2.81 -34.23
CA ALA A 78 13.00 2.74 -35.01
C ALA A 78 14.14 3.55 -34.35
N VAL A 79 13.77 4.63 -33.67
CA VAL A 79 14.70 5.45 -32.87
C VAL A 79 14.08 5.65 -31.49
N LYS A 80 14.88 5.59 -30.42
CA LYS A 80 14.41 5.93 -29.07
C LYS A 80 14.49 7.43 -28.82
N LEU A 81 13.55 7.97 -28.05
CA LEU A 81 13.62 9.35 -27.57
C LEU A 81 14.89 9.57 -26.75
N SER A 82 15.64 10.62 -27.08
CA SER A 82 16.80 11.02 -26.29
C SER A 82 16.37 11.43 -24.88
N GLY A 83 17.24 11.27 -23.88
CA GLY A 83 16.93 11.72 -22.51
C GLY A 83 16.62 13.21 -22.41
N GLN A 84 17.22 14.04 -23.29
CA GLN A 84 16.90 15.46 -23.37
C GLN A 84 15.52 15.72 -23.97
N THR A 85 15.12 14.98 -25.01
CA THR A 85 13.77 15.12 -25.58
C THR A 85 12.72 14.67 -24.59
N ALA A 86 12.97 13.57 -23.86
CA ALA A 86 12.08 13.07 -22.82
C ALA A 86 11.90 14.07 -21.67
N GLU A 87 12.99 14.68 -21.19
CA GLU A 87 12.96 15.73 -20.17
C GLU A 87 12.10 16.92 -20.65
N ARG A 88 12.24 17.35 -21.90
CA ARG A 88 11.41 18.42 -22.47
C ARG A 88 9.93 18.06 -22.60
N LEU A 89 9.62 16.81 -22.93
CA LEU A 89 8.24 16.33 -23.01
C LEU A 89 7.60 16.23 -21.62
N LEU A 90 8.36 15.84 -20.60
CA LEU A 90 7.90 15.84 -19.20
C LEU A 90 7.51 17.24 -18.72
N GLU A 91 8.16 18.28 -19.23
CA GLU A 91 7.79 19.66 -18.89
C GLU A 91 6.54 20.11 -19.64
N LEU A 92 6.47 19.81 -20.94
CA LEU A 92 5.46 20.40 -21.82
C LEU A 92 4.13 19.66 -21.89
N LEU A 93 4.15 18.34 -21.75
CA LEU A 93 2.98 17.52 -22.01
C LEU A 93 1.98 17.49 -20.85
N PRO A 94 2.40 17.37 -19.57
CA PRO A 94 1.45 17.19 -18.47
C PRO A 94 0.36 18.27 -18.38
N PRO A 95 0.64 19.58 -18.56
CA PRO A 95 -0.41 20.60 -18.58
C PRO A 95 -1.50 20.41 -19.63
N ARG A 96 -1.23 19.63 -20.67
CA ARG A 96 -2.15 19.36 -21.80
C ARG A 96 -2.91 18.05 -21.64
N LEU A 97 -2.57 17.26 -20.63
CA LEU A 97 -3.26 16.00 -20.34
C LEU A 97 -4.58 16.25 -19.63
N SER A 98 -5.50 15.28 -19.71
CA SER A 98 -6.75 15.33 -18.96
C SER A 98 -6.50 15.38 -17.45
N LYS A 99 -7.50 15.80 -16.67
CA LYS A 99 -7.40 15.82 -15.20
C LYS A 99 -7.07 14.42 -14.66
N GLU A 100 -7.68 13.37 -15.22
CA GLU A 100 -7.49 11.98 -14.81
C GLU A 100 -6.08 11.49 -15.15
N GLN A 101 -5.56 11.82 -16.33
CA GLN A 101 -4.19 11.48 -16.70
C GLN A 101 -3.19 12.16 -15.76
N ARG A 102 -3.39 13.45 -15.44
CA ARG A 102 -2.53 14.17 -14.47
C ARG A 102 -2.63 13.57 -13.07
N TYR A 103 -3.83 13.17 -12.64
CA TYR A 103 -4.06 12.47 -11.38
C TYR A 103 -3.20 11.20 -11.29
N GLU A 104 -3.23 10.36 -12.32
CA GLU A 104 -2.46 9.11 -12.35
C GLU A 104 -0.94 9.34 -12.34
N LEU A 105 -0.44 10.37 -13.03
CA LEU A 105 0.99 10.73 -12.95
C LEU A 105 1.40 11.13 -11.53
N ILE A 106 0.60 11.99 -10.88
CA ILE A 106 0.88 12.45 -9.51
C ILE A 106 0.75 11.30 -8.50
N ARG A 107 -0.24 10.43 -8.67
CA ARG A 107 -0.43 9.21 -7.87
C ARG A 107 0.79 8.30 -7.97
N LYS A 108 1.31 8.08 -9.18
CA LYS A 108 2.51 7.26 -9.42
C LYS A 108 3.77 7.90 -8.83
N LEU A 109 3.94 9.21 -8.95
CA LEU A 109 5.03 9.95 -8.29
C LEU A 109 4.97 9.81 -6.78
N ARG A 110 3.80 10.03 -6.17
CA ARG A 110 3.61 9.85 -4.73
C ARG A 110 3.95 8.44 -4.31
N LYS A 111 3.44 7.41 -5.00
CA LYS A 111 3.75 6.00 -4.71
C LYS A 111 5.24 5.69 -4.79
N HIS A 112 5.95 6.29 -5.75
CA HIS A 112 7.39 6.07 -5.92
C HIS A 112 8.20 6.63 -4.75
N TYR A 113 7.81 7.81 -4.24
CA TYR A 113 8.55 8.53 -3.20
C TYR A 113 8.07 8.26 -1.78
N LEU A 114 6.84 7.77 -1.61
CA LEU A 114 6.28 7.44 -0.32
C LEU A 114 7.06 6.25 0.27
N LYS A 115 7.82 6.52 1.32
CA LYS A 115 8.52 5.47 2.07
C LYS A 115 7.50 4.67 2.87
N ARG A 116 7.46 3.36 2.63
CA ARG A 116 6.67 2.44 3.44
C ARG A 116 7.25 2.39 4.85
N THR A 117 6.39 2.51 5.86
CA THR A 117 6.78 2.43 7.27
C THR A 117 6.39 1.06 7.82
N ASN A 118 7.32 0.38 8.47
CA ASN A 118 7.05 -0.90 9.10
C ASN A 118 7.05 -0.73 10.62
N GLU A 119 5.96 -1.11 11.27
CA GLU A 119 5.84 -1.05 12.72
C GLU A 119 5.67 -2.46 13.30
N TYR A 120 6.26 -2.68 14.47
CA TYR A 120 6.18 -3.95 15.18
C TYR A 120 5.57 -3.69 16.56
N VAL A 121 4.50 -4.40 16.86
CA VAL A 121 3.75 -4.25 18.11
C VAL A 121 3.65 -5.60 18.80
N ALA A 122 4.38 -5.77 19.89
CA ALA A 122 4.19 -6.90 20.81
C ALA A 122 3.29 -6.45 21.98
N THR A 123 2.23 -7.19 22.25
CA THR A 123 1.21 -6.77 23.25
C THR A 123 0.52 -7.96 23.90
N PRO A 124 0.08 -7.85 25.17
CA PRO A 124 -0.80 -8.85 25.75
C PRO A 124 -2.23 -8.73 25.20
N PRO A 125 -3.05 -9.81 25.30
CA PRO A 125 -4.41 -9.87 24.76
C PRO A 125 -5.38 -8.83 25.32
N GLU A 126 -5.14 -8.28 26.51
CA GLU A 126 -6.05 -7.34 27.17
C GLU A 126 -5.84 -5.90 26.70
N THR A 127 -4.64 -5.57 26.21
CA THR A 127 -4.24 -4.20 25.86
C THR A 127 -3.91 -4.01 24.38
N TRP A 128 -4.16 -5.01 23.54
CA TRP A 128 -3.75 -4.97 22.13
C TRP A 128 -4.29 -3.76 21.38
N ARG A 129 -5.56 -3.35 21.59
CA ARG A 129 -6.12 -2.16 20.93
C ARG A 129 -5.36 -0.89 21.29
N GLN A 130 -5.03 -0.74 22.58
CA GLN A 130 -4.31 0.43 23.10
C GLN A 130 -2.88 0.52 22.53
N ARG A 131 -2.29 -0.61 22.13
CA ARG A 131 -0.96 -0.68 21.53
C ARG A 131 -0.96 -0.59 20.00
N VAL A 132 -1.94 -1.19 19.34
CA VAL A 132 -2.02 -1.25 17.87
C VAL A 132 -2.51 0.07 17.28
N ILE A 133 -3.49 0.73 17.89
CA ILE A 133 -4.04 2.00 17.38
C ILE A 133 -2.94 3.07 17.21
N PRO A 134 -2.07 3.35 18.21
CA PRO A 134 -0.98 4.31 18.02
C PRO A 134 0.02 3.92 16.92
N ALA A 135 0.27 2.62 16.71
CA ALA A 135 1.14 2.16 15.62
C ALA A 135 0.50 2.41 14.25
N VAL A 136 -0.80 2.16 14.12
CA VAL A 136 -1.58 2.52 12.92
C VAL A 136 -1.52 4.02 12.67
N GLU A 137 -1.76 4.85 13.69
CA GLU A 137 -1.68 6.30 13.58
C GLU A 137 -0.29 6.78 13.16
N LYS A 138 0.78 6.14 13.64
CA LYS A 138 2.16 6.47 13.26
C LYS A 138 2.42 6.20 11.78
N VAL A 139 2.00 5.03 11.26
CA VAL A 139 2.13 4.71 9.82
C VAL A 139 1.28 5.64 8.97
N ILE A 140 0.07 5.99 9.41
CA ILE A 140 -0.81 6.95 8.72
C ILE A 140 -0.18 8.35 8.68
N ARG A 141 0.39 8.81 9.79
CA ARG A 141 1.01 10.14 9.90
C ARG A 141 2.16 10.30 8.90
N ALA A 142 2.98 9.27 8.71
CA ALA A 142 4.08 9.29 7.74
C ALA A 142 3.61 9.59 6.30
N SER A 143 2.39 9.19 5.95
CA SER A 143 1.77 9.50 4.66
C SER A 143 1.15 10.89 4.60
N ARG A 144 0.53 11.35 5.68
CA ARG A 144 -0.08 12.68 5.74
C ARG A 144 0.98 13.79 5.64
N ASP A 145 2.11 13.58 6.30
CA ASP A 145 3.21 14.56 6.32
C ASP A 145 4.14 14.44 5.09
N PHE A 146 3.81 13.55 4.15
CA PHE A 146 4.60 13.30 2.95
C PHE A 146 4.68 14.54 2.06
N LYS A 147 5.89 14.83 1.58
CA LYS A 147 6.15 15.85 0.57
C LYS A 147 7.04 15.27 -0.54
N LEU A 148 6.75 15.65 -1.78
CA LEU A 148 7.63 15.33 -2.90
C LEU A 148 9.00 16.00 -2.71
N PRO A 149 10.11 15.38 -3.16
CA PRO A 149 11.43 15.99 -3.13
C PRO A 149 11.50 17.32 -3.89
N GLN A 150 12.34 18.25 -3.40
CA GLN A 150 12.50 19.57 -4.03
C GLN A 150 12.98 19.49 -5.48
N GLU A 151 13.86 18.54 -5.79
CA GLU A 151 14.40 18.32 -7.13
C GLU A 151 13.30 18.06 -8.17
N LEU A 152 12.17 17.45 -7.79
CA LEU A 152 11.03 17.28 -8.69
C LEU A 152 10.38 18.61 -9.08
N TYR A 153 10.19 19.50 -8.11
CA TYR A 153 9.59 20.81 -8.34
C TYR A 153 10.47 21.67 -9.26
N GLU A 154 11.80 21.53 -9.16
CA GLU A 154 12.75 22.23 -10.03
C GLU A 154 12.76 21.69 -11.47
N LYS A 155 12.46 20.40 -11.65
CA LYS A 155 12.57 19.69 -12.93
C LYS A 155 11.25 19.48 -13.68
N ALA A 156 10.14 19.68 -13.00
CA ALA A 156 8.81 19.62 -13.56
C ALA A 156 8.08 20.87 -13.09
N THR A 157 8.32 21.99 -13.79
CA THR A 157 7.75 23.28 -13.38
C THR A 157 6.24 23.28 -13.53
N TRP A 158 5.64 22.40 -14.33
CA TRP A 158 4.20 22.15 -14.30
C TRP A 158 3.64 21.66 -12.95
N LEU A 159 4.47 21.12 -12.05
CA LEU A 159 4.06 20.82 -10.67
C LEU A 159 3.94 22.11 -9.83
N THR A 160 4.61 23.20 -10.25
CA THR A 160 4.72 24.47 -9.53
C THR A 160 4.08 25.68 -10.21
N ASP A 161 3.88 25.66 -11.52
CA ASP A 161 3.40 26.80 -12.30
C ASP A 161 1.87 26.76 -12.44
N GLY A 162 1.22 27.78 -11.89
CA GLY A 162 -0.21 28.09 -12.10
C GLY A 162 -1.22 27.17 -11.42
N ASP A 163 -0.84 25.93 -11.09
CA ASP A 163 -1.77 24.93 -10.53
C ASP A 163 -1.13 24.10 -9.40
N THR A 164 -0.19 24.68 -8.63
CA THR A 164 0.23 24.13 -7.32
C THR A 164 -1.00 23.77 -6.50
N GLN A 165 -2.02 24.62 -6.54
CA GLN A 165 -3.30 24.33 -5.92
C GLN A 165 -4.01 23.12 -6.54
N ALA A 166 -3.99 22.87 -7.85
CA ALA A 166 -4.53 21.59 -8.38
C ALA A 166 -3.67 20.40 -7.99
N VAL A 167 -2.34 20.49 -8.01
CA VAL A 167 -1.47 19.38 -7.56
C VAL A 167 -1.72 19.08 -6.09
N HIS A 168 -1.80 20.10 -5.24
CA HIS A 168 -2.16 19.94 -3.83
C HIS A 168 -3.59 19.42 -3.66
N ARG A 169 -4.57 19.87 -4.45
CA ARG A 169 -5.93 19.32 -4.46
C ARG A 169 -5.95 17.86 -4.88
N ILE A 170 -5.16 17.48 -5.89
CA ILE A 170 -5.01 16.09 -6.35
C ILE A 170 -4.39 15.26 -5.24
N LEU A 171 -3.26 15.69 -4.66
CA LEU A 171 -2.61 14.99 -3.54
C LEU A 171 -3.55 14.85 -2.34
N HIS A 172 -4.31 15.90 -2.00
CA HIS A 172 -5.32 15.86 -0.95
C HIS A 172 -6.46 14.90 -1.29
N SER A 173 -6.94 14.90 -2.53
CA SER A 173 -7.98 13.96 -2.97
C SER A 173 -7.51 12.51 -2.95
N ILE A 174 -6.26 12.24 -3.33
CA ILE A 174 -5.60 10.93 -3.18
C ILE A 174 -5.58 10.54 -1.70
N GLU A 175 -5.20 11.48 -0.83
CA GLU A 175 -5.16 11.24 0.61
C GLU A 175 -6.55 10.93 1.19
N GLU A 176 -7.58 11.69 0.80
CA GLU A 176 -8.97 11.47 1.23
C GLU A 176 -9.53 10.13 0.74
N GLU A 177 -9.27 9.75 -0.51
CA GLU A 177 -9.67 8.46 -1.07
C GLU A 177 -9.00 7.33 -0.28
N GLU A 178 -7.68 7.44 -0.06
CA GLU A 178 -6.95 6.51 0.78
C GLU A 178 -7.46 6.51 2.22
N ALA A 179 -7.89 7.65 2.78
CA ALA A 179 -8.42 7.75 4.14
C ALA A 179 -9.74 7.00 4.28
N ARG A 180 -10.63 7.14 3.30
CA ARG A 180 -11.90 6.40 3.26
C ARG A 180 -11.67 4.89 3.19
N GLN A 181 -10.78 4.45 2.30
CA GLN A 181 -10.41 3.04 2.19
C GLN A 181 -9.76 2.53 3.48
N ARG A 182 -8.91 3.35 4.13
CA ARG A 182 -8.25 3.04 5.42
C ARG A 182 -9.26 2.80 6.54
N THR A 183 -10.25 3.66 6.73
CA THR A 183 -11.21 3.52 7.85
C THR A 183 -12.02 2.23 7.73
N ALA A 184 -12.59 1.96 6.55
CA ALA A 184 -13.35 0.74 6.32
C ALA A 184 -12.50 -0.52 6.52
N TYR A 185 -11.24 -0.47 6.08
CA TYR A 185 -10.30 -1.57 6.22
C TYR A 185 -9.88 -1.84 7.68
N LEU A 186 -9.50 -0.79 8.42
CA LEU A 186 -9.00 -0.93 9.78
C LEU A 186 -10.07 -1.50 10.73
N ASP A 187 -11.32 -1.11 10.56
CA ASP A 187 -12.43 -1.66 11.34
C ASP A 187 -12.60 -3.17 11.10
N ALA A 188 -12.46 -3.61 9.85
CA ALA A 188 -12.52 -5.02 9.48
C ALA A 188 -11.36 -5.82 10.10
N GLU A 189 -10.14 -5.27 10.09
CA GLU A 189 -8.97 -5.89 10.71
C GLU A 189 -9.05 -5.93 12.23
N PHE A 190 -9.56 -4.87 12.86
CA PHE A 190 -9.74 -4.86 14.31
C PHE A 190 -10.76 -5.89 14.78
N LYS A 191 -11.84 -6.10 14.02
CA LYS A 191 -12.78 -7.20 14.28
C LYS A 191 -12.11 -8.57 14.14
N ARG A 192 -11.22 -8.74 13.16
CA ARG A 192 -10.45 -9.99 12.99
C ARG A 192 -9.54 -10.24 14.17
N ILE A 193 -8.75 -9.25 14.58
CA ILE A 193 -7.87 -9.37 15.74
C ILE A 193 -8.68 -9.66 17.01
N GLU A 194 -9.86 -9.05 17.17
CA GLU A 194 -10.75 -9.33 18.30
C GLU A 194 -11.22 -10.80 18.34
N VAL A 195 -11.64 -11.35 17.19
CA VAL A 195 -11.95 -12.79 17.08
C VAL A 195 -10.72 -13.63 17.37
N PHE A 196 -9.53 -13.26 16.89
CA PHE A 196 -8.29 -13.97 17.22
C PHE A 196 -8.00 -13.96 18.73
N VAL A 197 -8.05 -12.79 19.36
CA VAL A 197 -7.81 -12.58 20.79
C VAL A 197 -8.78 -13.40 21.65
N ALA A 198 -10.06 -13.42 21.30
CA ALA A 198 -11.05 -14.22 22.01
C ALA A 198 -10.74 -15.73 21.98
N ASN A 199 -10.01 -16.20 20.96
CA ASN A 199 -9.61 -17.59 20.77
C ASN A 199 -8.22 -17.93 21.36
N ILE A 200 -7.40 -16.95 21.74
CA ILE A 200 -6.03 -17.16 22.27
C ILE A 200 -6.00 -17.72 23.71
N LYS A 201 -7.16 -17.98 24.35
CA LYS A 201 -7.23 -18.51 25.74
C LYS A 201 -6.38 -19.77 26.00
N THR A 202 -5.96 -20.49 24.98
CA THR A 202 -5.22 -21.76 25.04
C THR A 202 -3.87 -21.74 24.28
N THR A 203 -3.61 -20.69 23.48
CA THR A 203 -2.39 -20.52 22.69
C THR A 203 -1.41 -19.55 23.40
N ASP A 204 -0.09 -19.72 23.20
CA ASP A 204 0.95 -18.88 23.82
C ASP A 204 1.14 -17.54 23.10
N SER A 205 1.05 -17.56 21.77
CA SER A 205 1.21 -16.38 20.91
C SER A 205 0.46 -16.50 19.60
N ALA A 206 -0.07 -15.38 19.10
CA ALA A 206 -0.56 -15.22 17.74
C ALA A 206 0.06 -13.99 17.09
N SER A 207 0.41 -14.09 15.81
CA SER A 207 0.88 -12.96 15.01
C SER A 207 -0.08 -12.65 13.87
N HIS A 208 -0.25 -11.36 13.58
CA HIS A 208 -1.11 -10.81 12.53
C HIS A 208 -0.42 -9.61 11.88
N THR A 209 -0.44 -9.53 10.55
CA THR A 209 0.11 -8.38 9.82
C THR A 209 -1.01 -7.58 9.19
N ILE A 210 -1.09 -6.28 9.54
CA ILE A 210 -2.00 -5.31 8.92
C ILE A 210 -1.22 -4.59 7.82
N SER A 211 -1.50 -4.90 6.55
CA SER A 211 -0.93 -4.18 5.42
C SER A 211 -1.81 -3.00 5.02
N ILE A 212 -1.19 -1.81 4.90
CA ILE A 212 -1.81 -0.61 4.34
C ILE A 212 -0.90 -0.03 3.23
N PRO A 213 -1.41 0.83 2.32
CA PRO A 213 -0.60 1.40 1.25
C PRO A 213 0.69 2.09 1.74
N GLN A 214 0.62 2.65 2.95
CA GLN A 214 1.69 3.41 3.59
C GLN A 214 2.71 2.53 4.34
N GLY A 215 2.45 1.24 4.52
CA GLY A 215 3.28 0.43 5.41
C GLY A 215 2.62 -0.84 5.93
N ASP A 216 3.39 -1.60 6.69
CA ASP A 216 2.96 -2.86 7.30
C ASP A 216 3.08 -2.77 8.82
N ILE A 217 2.08 -3.28 9.54
CA ILE A 217 2.06 -3.29 11.00
C ILE A 217 2.00 -4.74 11.45
N HIS A 218 3.10 -5.22 11.99
CA HIS A 218 3.24 -6.57 12.51
C HIS A 218 2.82 -6.60 13.97
N VAL A 219 1.64 -7.15 14.24
CA VAL A 219 1.10 -7.31 15.58
C VAL A 219 1.40 -8.73 16.06
N THR A 220 1.98 -8.85 17.24
CA THR A 220 2.23 -10.12 17.91
C THR A 220 1.60 -10.07 19.30
N ILE A 221 0.56 -10.86 19.49
CA ILE A 221 -0.20 -10.94 20.72
C ILE A 221 0.31 -12.16 21.48
N GLN A 222 0.88 -11.94 22.67
CA GLN A 222 1.46 -13.01 23.49
C GLN A 222 0.92 -12.94 24.90
N LYS A 223 0.65 -14.09 25.51
CA LYS A 223 0.38 -14.10 26.95
C LYS A 223 1.67 -13.83 27.70
N GLU A 224 1.57 -13.05 28.76
CA GLU A 224 2.67 -12.92 29.71
C GLU A 224 2.96 -14.32 30.27
N LYS A 225 4.19 -14.80 30.05
CA LYS A 225 4.67 -16.00 30.72
C LYS A 225 4.74 -15.66 32.19
N THR A 226 3.79 -16.14 33.00
CA THR A 226 3.95 -16.15 34.45
C THR A 226 5.24 -16.90 34.75
N THR A 227 6.30 -16.17 35.03
CA THR A 227 7.58 -16.74 35.44
C THR A 227 7.32 -17.49 36.74
N LEU A 228 7.80 -18.73 36.82
CA LEU A 228 7.58 -19.65 37.95
C LEU A 228 7.83 -19.02 39.34
N LEU A 229 8.68 -18.00 39.43
CA LEU A 229 8.89 -17.20 40.66
C LEU A 229 7.64 -16.45 41.13
N GLN A 230 6.77 -15.97 40.23
CA GLN A 230 5.48 -15.37 40.60
C GLN A 230 4.45 -16.42 41.07
N SER A 231 4.49 -17.65 40.58
CA SER A 231 3.59 -18.72 41.07
C SER A 231 4.03 -19.32 42.41
N ILE A 232 5.31 -19.20 42.77
CA ILE A 232 5.84 -19.72 44.05
C ILE A 232 5.80 -18.64 45.15
N PHE A 233 5.90 -17.35 44.80
CA PHE A 233 5.95 -16.26 45.79
C PHE A 233 4.80 -15.23 45.69
N GLY A 234 3.86 -15.37 44.77
CA GLY A 234 2.85 -14.36 44.47
C GLY A 234 1.39 -14.81 44.58
N SER A 235 0.74 -14.35 45.65
CA SER A 235 -0.69 -14.04 45.74
C SER A 235 -1.68 -15.13 46.17
N ARG A 236 -1.94 -15.09 47.48
CA ARG A 236 -3.17 -15.48 48.16
C ARG A 236 -4.26 -14.43 47.84
N GLY A 237 -5.26 -14.81 47.07
CA GLY A 237 -6.58 -14.17 47.06
C GLY A 237 -6.90 -13.29 45.85
N THR A 238 -7.72 -13.80 44.93
CA THR A 238 -9.00 -13.18 44.52
C THR A 238 -9.72 -14.10 43.52
N THR A 239 -10.89 -14.58 43.92
CA THR A 239 -11.90 -15.17 43.06
C THR A 239 -12.55 -14.06 42.23
N MET A 240 -12.63 -14.21 40.90
CA MET A 240 -13.50 -13.35 40.08
C MET A 240 -14.47 -14.18 39.23
N SER A 241 -15.71 -13.72 39.37
CA SER A 241 -16.97 -14.18 38.81
C SER A 241 -16.99 -14.20 37.29
N GLY A 242 -17.76 -15.14 36.74
CA GLY A 242 -18.08 -15.18 35.32
C GLY A 242 -18.91 -13.99 34.88
N ASN A 243 -18.65 -13.56 33.64
CA ASN A 243 -19.59 -12.89 32.78
C ASN A 243 -19.33 -13.36 31.34
N SER A 244 -20.27 -14.15 30.82
CA SER A 244 -20.40 -14.49 29.42
C SER A 244 -20.97 -13.29 28.67
N HIS A 245 -20.12 -12.55 27.95
CA HIS A 245 -20.59 -11.57 26.97
C HIS A 245 -20.79 -12.23 25.62
N GLU A 246 -22.02 -12.07 25.16
CA GLU A 246 -22.65 -12.57 23.94
C GLU A 246 -22.01 -11.93 22.70
N LEU A 247 -21.88 -12.73 21.65
CA LEU A 247 -21.29 -12.36 20.36
C LEU A 247 -22.19 -11.31 19.67
N VAL A 248 -21.56 -10.28 19.08
CA VAL A 248 -22.20 -9.21 18.29
C VAL A 248 -23.23 -9.80 17.32
N SER A 249 -24.48 -9.32 17.40
CA SER A 249 -25.59 -9.83 16.60
C SER A 249 -25.43 -9.46 15.12
N ARG A 250 -25.89 -10.36 14.22
CA ARG A 250 -25.88 -10.14 12.76
C ARG A 250 -26.60 -8.85 12.33
N GLU A 251 -27.55 -8.36 13.12
CA GLU A 251 -28.33 -7.15 12.83
C GLU A 251 -27.51 -5.87 13.04
N GLU A 252 -26.60 -5.84 14.03
CA GLU A 252 -25.68 -4.71 14.21
C GLU A 252 -24.64 -4.64 13.10
N LEU A 253 -24.22 -5.79 12.55
CA LEU A 253 -23.37 -5.87 11.37
C LEU A 253 -24.07 -5.33 10.11
N GLN A 254 -25.37 -5.58 9.94
CA GLN A 254 -26.15 -5.02 8.82
C GLN A 254 -26.43 -3.52 8.98
N LYS A 255 -26.73 -3.04 10.19
CA LYS A 255 -26.93 -1.59 10.45
C LYS A 255 -25.68 -0.76 10.20
N ALA A 256 -24.50 -1.28 10.51
CA ALA A 256 -23.23 -0.60 10.25
C ALA A 256 -22.93 -0.47 8.73
N LEU A 257 -23.32 -1.47 7.92
CA LEU A 257 -23.18 -1.43 6.46
C LEU A 257 -24.14 -0.44 5.80
N VAL A 258 -25.37 -0.31 6.31
CA VAL A 258 -26.37 0.63 5.76
C VAL A 258 -26.02 2.09 6.04
N LEU A 259 -25.37 2.41 7.16
CA LEU A 259 -24.92 3.77 7.48
C LEU A 259 -23.83 4.28 6.51
N GLN A 260 -23.06 3.38 5.89
CA GLN A 260 -21.98 3.71 4.96
C GLN A 260 -22.45 4.24 3.59
N GLN A 261 -23.69 3.92 3.17
CA GLN A 261 -24.25 4.38 1.88
C GLN A 261 -24.68 5.86 1.88
N SER A 262 -24.70 6.54 3.02
CA SER A 262 -25.22 7.91 3.17
C SER A 262 -24.23 9.06 2.89
N ARG A 263 -22.98 8.78 2.50
CA ARG A 263 -21.92 9.79 2.30
C ARG A 263 -21.60 10.13 0.83
N GLY A 264 -22.55 9.89 -0.08
CA GLY A 264 -22.42 10.21 -1.52
C GLY A 264 -22.65 11.67 -1.94
N ASN A 265 -22.68 12.64 -1.01
CA ASN A 265 -23.14 14.00 -1.30
C ASN A 265 -22.05 15.05 -1.63
N LEU A 266 -20.76 14.69 -1.66
CA LEU A 266 -19.68 15.67 -1.93
C LEU A 266 -19.34 15.86 -3.42
N LEU A 267 -19.82 14.98 -4.31
CA LEU A 267 -19.62 15.11 -5.76
C LEU A 267 -20.68 16.03 -6.42
N LYS A 268 -21.77 16.37 -5.72
CA LYS A 268 -22.86 17.19 -6.27
C LYS A 268 -22.52 18.68 -6.38
N LEU A 269 -21.47 19.16 -5.71
CA LEU A 269 -21.18 20.60 -5.60
C LEU A 269 -20.20 21.14 -6.65
N THR A 270 -19.69 20.31 -7.57
CA THR A 270 -18.71 20.72 -8.59
C THR A 270 -19.16 20.45 -10.03
N LEU A 271 -20.36 19.90 -10.22
CA LEU A 271 -20.89 19.50 -11.53
C LEU A 271 -21.74 20.58 -12.23
N ASP A 272 -22.11 21.65 -11.52
CA ASP A 272 -23.00 22.69 -12.05
C ASP A 272 -22.30 23.68 -13.01
N ASP A 273 -20.97 23.79 -12.97
CA ASP A 273 -20.17 24.71 -13.81
C ASP A 273 -19.67 24.10 -15.14
N LEU A 274 -20.08 22.87 -15.49
CA LEU A 274 -19.64 22.19 -16.72
C LEU A 274 -20.63 22.41 -17.87
N SER A 275 -20.12 22.54 -19.09
CA SER A 275 -20.96 22.55 -20.30
C SER A 275 -21.66 21.20 -20.51
N GLU A 276 -22.84 21.18 -21.15
CA GLU A 276 -23.63 19.94 -21.32
C GLU A 276 -22.87 18.80 -22.03
N ASN A 277 -22.00 19.12 -22.98
CA ASN A 277 -21.16 18.12 -23.64
C ASN A 277 -20.08 17.55 -22.71
N GLN A 278 -19.48 18.37 -21.85
CA GLN A 278 -18.52 17.90 -20.83
C GLN A 278 -19.20 17.08 -19.74
N LYS A 279 -20.46 17.39 -19.40
CA LYS A 279 -21.26 16.59 -18.46
C LYS A 279 -21.54 15.19 -18.99
N ILE A 280 -21.78 15.03 -20.29
CA ILE A 280 -22.07 13.71 -20.89
C ILE A 280 -20.82 12.82 -20.88
N GLU A 281 -19.68 13.33 -21.36
CA GLU A 281 -18.41 12.59 -21.38
C GLU A 281 -17.91 12.26 -19.96
N LEU A 282 -18.05 13.21 -19.02
CA LEU A 282 -17.69 12.99 -17.62
C LEU A 282 -18.64 11.99 -16.95
N ARG A 283 -19.94 11.97 -17.30
CA ARG A 283 -20.88 10.96 -16.79
C ARG A 283 -20.55 9.56 -17.28
N GLU A 284 -20.21 9.41 -18.55
CA GLU A 284 -19.85 8.10 -19.12
C GLU A 284 -18.56 7.56 -18.49
N LYS A 285 -17.56 8.42 -18.30
CA LYS A 285 -16.29 8.08 -17.65
C LYS A 285 -16.42 7.87 -16.13
N ILE A 286 -17.26 8.64 -15.46
CA ILE A 286 -17.62 8.42 -14.04
C ILE A 286 -18.37 7.11 -13.90
N LEU A 287 -19.28 6.76 -14.82
CA LEU A 287 -19.95 5.47 -14.80
C LEU A 287 -18.96 4.33 -14.99
N GLU A 288 -17.99 4.46 -15.89
CA GLU A 288 -16.94 3.45 -16.09
C GLU A 288 -16.00 3.32 -14.88
N GLU A 289 -15.54 4.43 -14.29
CA GLU A 289 -14.73 4.42 -13.06
C GLU A 289 -15.52 3.97 -11.84
N GLN A 290 -16.82 4.31 -11.77
CA GLN A 290 -17.71 3.84 -10.71
C GLN A 290 -17.96 2.35 -10.86
N ILE A 291 -18.14 1.82 -12.08
CA ILE A 291 -18.16 0.38 -12.34
C ILE A 291 -16.81 -0.24 -11.95
N GLY A 292 -15.69 0.40 -12.25
CA GLY A 292 -14.35 -0.07 -11.85
C GLY A 292 -14.16 -0.11 -10.33
N LEU A 293 -14.61 0.93 -9.63
CA LEU A 293 -14.60 1.03 -8.16
C LEU A 293 -15.55 0.02 -7.55
N ASP A 294 -16.76 -0.12 -8.08
CA ASP A 294 -17.76 -1.10 -7.64
C ASP A 294 -17.27 -2.53 -7.88
N VAL A 295 -16.57 -2.81 -9.00
CA VAL A 295 -15.92 -4.10 -9.26
C VAL A 295 -14.77 -4.32 -8.29
N SER A 296 -13.96 -3.30 -8.02
CA SER A 296 -12.86 -3.39 -7.06
C SER A 296 -13.37 -3.62 -5.63
N GLN A 297 -14.47 -2.97 -5.25
CA GLN A 297 -15.14 -3.10 -3.97
C GLN A 297 -15.83 -4.46 -3.86
N ALA A 298 -16.57 -4.90 -4.88
CA ALA A 298 -17.18 -6.22 -4.92
C ALA A 298 -16.12 -7.34 -4.86
N LYS A 299 -14.98 -7.15 -5.53
CA LYS A 299 -13.84 -8.07 -5.42
C LYS A 299 -13.20 -8.04 -4.03
N ALA A 300 -13.08 -6.86 -3.41
CA ALA A 300 -12.61 -6.72 -2.04
C ALA A 300 -13.57 -7.40 -1.05
N ASP A 301 -14.88 -7.25 -1.23
CA ASP A 301 -15.92 -7.89 -0.43
C ASP A 301 -15.90 -9.41 -0.62
N GLN A 302 -15.74 -9.89 -1.86
CA GLN A 302 -15.59 -11.32 -2.13
C GLN A 302 -14.35 -11.90 -1.44
N ARG A 303 -13.21 -11.21 -1.53
CA ARG A 303 -11.98 -11.60 -0.81
C ARG A 303 -12.18 -11.56 0.70
N PHE A 304 -12.89 -10.55 1.20
CA PHE A 304 -13.23 -10.45 2.61
C PHE A 304 -14.05 -11.67 3.07
N HIS A 305 -15.12 -12.03 2.36
CA HIS A 305 -15.95 -13.19 2.70
C HIS A 305 -15.19 -14.51 2.61
N ASN A 306 -14.40 -14.71 1.55
CA ASN A 306 -13.59 -15.92 1.38
C ASN A 306 -12.57 -16.04 2.52
N SER A 307 -11.80 -14.98 2.80
CA SER A 307 -10.83 -14.99 3.90
C SER A 307 -11.47 -15.17 5.26
N THR A 308 -12.65 -14.60 5.52
CA THR A 308 -13.38 -14.83 6.78
C THR A 308 -13.80 -16.29 6.94
N ARG A 309 -14.28 -16.93 5.87
CA ARG A 309 -14.63 -18.36 5.90
C ARG A 309 -13.41 -19.23 6.13
N ASP A 310 -12.32 -18.96 5.42
CA ASP A 310 -11.11 -19.75 5.50
C ASP A 310 -10.42 -19.58 6.87
N MET A 311 -10.41 -18.36 7.43
CA MET A 311 -9.95 -18.12 8.80
C MET A 311 -10.82 -18.84 9.83
N ALA A 312 -12.15 -18.84 9.68
CA ALA A 312 -13.02 -19.58 10.58
C ALA A 312 -12.72 -21.08 10.55
N SER A 313 -12.44 -21.64 9.37
CA SER A 313 -11.99 -23.03 9.20
C SER A 313 -10.65 -23.28 9.90
N THR A 314 -9.67 -22.38 9.75
CA THR A 314 -8.37 -22.50 10.45
C THR A 314 -8.53 -22.41 11.96
N ILE A 315 -9.38 -21.53 12.47
CA ILE A 315 -9.67 -21.43 13.92
C ILE A 315 -10.31 -22.73 14.42
N GLN A 316 -11.23 -23.32 13.66
CA GLN A 316 -11.81 -24.62 14.01
C GLN A 316 -10.77 -25.74 14.00
N ALA A 317 -9.86 -25.76 13.02
CA ALA A 317 -8.75 -26.71 12.96
C ALA A 317 -7.83 -26.56 14.18
N VAL A 318 -7.46 -25.32 14.54
CA VAL A 318 -6.67 -25.02 15.75
C VAL A 318 -7.39 -25.50 17.00
N ARG A 319 -8.69 -25.23 17.16
CA ARG A 319 -9.49 -25.71 18.31
C ARG A 319 -9.54 -27.24 18.37
N SER A 320 -9.66 -27.91 17.23
CA SER A 320 -9.67 -29.38 17.17
C SER A 320 -8.32 -29.96 17.58
N LEU A 321 -7.22 -29.37 17.13
CA LEU A 321 -5.85 -29.73 17.52
C LEU A 321 -5.62 -29.46 19.01
N GLU A 322 -6.16 -28.37 19.56
CA GLU A 322 -6.09 -28.07 20.99
C GLU A 322 -6.82 -29.10 21.85
N GLN A 323 -7.96 -29.60 21.39
CA GLN A 323 -8.75 -30.61 22.10
C GLN A 323 -8.15 -32.02 21.96
N SER A 324 -7.60 -32.35 20.78
CA SER A 324 -7.08 -33.68 20.50
C SER A 324 -5.63 -33.88 20.92
N SER A 325 -4.81 -32.82 20.93
CA SER A 325 -3.37 -32.91 21.16
C SER A 325 -2.90 -32.27 22.46
N LYS A 326 -2.16 -33.05 23.26
CA LYS A 326 -1.34 -32.56 24.38
C LYS A 326 0.06 -32.13 23.94
N SER A 327 0.42 -32.28 22.66
CA SER A 327 1.75 -31.98 22.12
C SER A 327 1.87 -30.55 21.59
N ASP A 328 3.12 -30.15 21.31
CA ASP A 328 3.44 -28.90 20.62
C ASP A 328 2.87 -28.90 19.21
N TYR A 329 2.45 -27.73 18.73
CA TYR A 329 2.05 -27.55 17.35
C TYR A 329 2.29 -26.11 16.88
N GLU A 330 2.43 -25.97 15.57
CA GLU A 330 2.49 -24.70 14.86
C GLU A 330 1.56 -24.77 13.65
N VAL A 331 0.59 -23.87 13.59
CA VAL A 331 -0.32 -23.73 12.45
C VAL A 331 0.00 -22.40 11.76
N ARG A 332 0.37 -22.47 10.49
CA ARG A 332 0.58 -21.31 9.62
C ARG A 332 -0.49 -21.27 8.55
N SER A 333 -1.07 -20.10 8.32
CA SER A 333 -2.03 -19.90 7.23
C SER A 333 -1.88 -18.49 6.67
N THR A 334 -1.91 -18.39 5.35
CA THR A 334 -1.86 -17.11 4.63
C THR A 334 -3.20 -16.93 3.93
N PHE A 335 -3.83 -15.78 4.12
CA PHE A 335 -5.12 -15.46 3.52
C PHE A 335 -5.00 -14.21 2.66
N GLU A 336 -5.54 -14.25 1.45
CA GLU A 336 -5.71 -13.06 0.62
C GLU A 336 -6.96 -12.30 1.09
N THR A 337 -6.76 -11.12 1.65
CA THR A 337 -7.80 -10.24 2.19
C THR A 337 -8.01 -9.04 1.26
N ALA A 338 -8.95 -8.17 1.59
CA ALA A 338 -9.18 -6.93 0.86
C ALA A 338 -7.94 -6.01 0.83
N SER A 339 -7.02 -6.14 1.77
CA SER A 339 -5.84 -5.28 1.92
C SER A 339 -4.51 -5.89 1.52
N GLY A 340 -4.49 -7.18 1.18
CA GLY A 340 -3.27 -7.89 0.87
C GLY A 340 -3.28 -9.28 1.47
N ASN A 341 -2.14 -9.70 2.02
CA ASN A 341 -2.00 -11.02 2.61
C ASN A 341 -1.97 -10.90 4.12
N THR A 342 -2.81 -11.69 4.79
CA THR A 342 -2.78 -11.86 6.23
C THR A 342 -2.13 -13.20 6.52
N ASP A 343 -0.94 -13.14 7.12
CA ASP A 343 -0.25 -14.31 7.65
C ASP A 343 -0.62 -14.50 9.12
N ILE A 344 -1.23 -15.63 9.43
CA ILE A 344 -1.57 -16.06 10.78
C ILE A 344 -0.67 -17.22 11.15
N THR A 345 0.07 -17.05 12.24
CA THR A 345 0.86 -18.12 12.86
C THR A 345 0.38 -18.31 14.29
N VAL A 346 -0.08 -19.52 14.58
CA VAL A 346 -0.53 -19.96 15.91
C VAL A 346 0.48 -20.99 16.39
N LYS A 347 1.10 -20.72 17.55
CA LYS A 347 2.09 -21.63 18.14
C LYS A 347 1.73 -21.96 19.58
N LYS A 348 1.74 -23.24 19.92
CA LYS A 348 1.64 -23.75 21.29
C LYS A 348 2.91 -24.53 21.61
N ASN A 349 3.57 -24.15 22.70
CA ASN A 349 4.81 -24.78 23.15
C ASN A 349 4.61 -25.27 24.59
N ASN A 350 4.26 -26.54 24.72
CA ASN A 350 3.99 -27.21 25.98
C ASN A 350 5.31 -27.60 26.66
N ASN A 351 6.00 -26.60 27.21
CA ASN A 351 7.32 -26.76 27.81
C ASN A 351 7.34 -27.54 29.15
N THR A 352 6.24 -28.22 29.50
CA THR A 352 6.09 -28.97 30.76
C THR A 352 6.91 -30.26 30.77
N VAL A 353 7.17 -30.90 29.61
CA VAL A 353 7.91 -32.18 29.56
C VAL A 353 9.39 -32.00 29.95
N ILE A 354 10.01 -30.89 29.56
CA ILE A 354 11.42 -30.61 29.91
C ILE A 354 11.58 -30.40 31.43
N ILE A 355 10.58 -29.79 32.08
CA ILE A 355 10.60 -29.53 33.54
C ILE A 355 10.50 -30.85 34.33
N VAL A 356 9.62 -31.78 33.92
CA VAL A 356 9.51 -33.09 34.60
C VAL A 356 10.79 -33.90 34.43
N ILE A 357 11.40 -33.90 33.24
CA ILE A 357 12.69 -34.58 33.01
C ILE A 357 13.80 -33.93 33.85
N ALA A 358 13.86 -32.61 33.93
CA ALA A 358 14.86 -31.91 34.75
C ALA A 358 14.70 -32.19 36.25
N ILE A 359 13.46 -32.28 36.76
CA ILE A 359 13.19 -32.66 38.16
C ILE A 359 13.59 -34.12 38.41
N VAL A 360 13.24 -35.04 37.50
CA VAL A 360 13.62 -36.46 37.62
C VAL A 360 15.14 -36.63 37.57
N VAL A 361 15.82 -35.96 36.63
CA VAL A 361 17.28 -35.96 36.54
C VAL A 361 17.91 -35.31 37.78
N GLY A 362 17.34 -34.24 38.31
CA GLY A 362 17.77 -33.60 39.55
C GLY A 362 17.64 -34.51 40.77
N ILE A 363 16.54 -35.26 40.91
CA ILE A 363 16.34 -36.23 41.98
C ILE A 363 17.34 -37.39 41.86
N ILE A 364 17.60 -37.88 40.64
CA ILE A 364 18.57 -38.94 40.40
C ILE A 364 20.00 -38.47 40.74
N LEU A 365 20.38 -37.26 40.31
CA LEU A 365 21.68 -36.66 40.65
C LEU A 365 21.82 -36.43 42.16
N PHE A 366 20.76 -35.96 42.83
CA PHE A 366 20.75 -35.77 44.28
C PHE A 366 20.91 -37.10 45.04
N LEU A 367 20.23 -38.16 44.61
CA LEU A 367 20.38 -39.50 45.19
C LEU A 367 21.76 -40.12 44.93
N LEU A 368 22.38 -39.83 43.79
CA LEU A 368 23.74 -40.29 43.47
C LEU A 368 24.83 -39.53 44.24
N LEU A 369 24.60 -38.26 44.57
CA LEU A 369 25.52 -37.43 45.36
C LEU A 369 25.33 -37.57 46.88
N SER A 370 24.21 -38.18 47.32
CA SER A 370 23.87 -38.40 48.72
C SER A 370 24.40 -39.75 49.28
N LYS A 371 25.13 -40.53 48.48
CA LYS A 371 25.88 -41.71 48.91
C LYS A 371 27.37 -41.40 48.88
#